data_AF-A0A2D6IVD2-F1
#
_entry.id   AF-A0A2D6IVD2-F1
#
_cell.length_a   1.000
_cell.length_b   1.000
_cell.length_c   1.000
_cell.angle_alpha   90.00
_cell.angle_beta   90.00
_cell.angle_gamma   90.00
#
_symmetry.space_group_name_H-M   'P 1'
#
loop_
_entity.id
_entity.type
_entity.pdbx_description
1 polymer ?
#
loop_
_entity_poly.entity_id
_entity_poly.type
_entity_poly.pdbx_seq_one_letter_code
_entity_poly.pdbx_strand_id
1 'polypeptide(L)'
;MNKLTKLQVSKLGMALLRDPLLNKGSAFTFEERDNFRLHGLLPYRILDMEAQAKRVYKALTLNEDDLSKYISLAALQDRNEHLYFYLLEQHLEEFLPIVYTPTIGL
;
A
#
# COMPACT_ATOMS: atom_id res chain seq x y z
N MET A 1 24.83 -8.98 -6.28
CA MET A 1 23.43 -9.45 -6.33
C MET A 1 22.99 -9.82 -4.91
N ASN A 2 22.30 -8.91 -4.20
CA ASN A 2 21.76 -9.24 -2.88
C ASN A 2 20.68 -10.31 -3.05
N LYS A 3 20.91 -11.51 -2.53
CA LYS A 3 19.84 -12.50 -2.37
C LYS A 3 18.83 -11.88 -1.41
N LEU A 4 17.64 -11.56 -1.89
CA LEU A 4 16.50 -11.23 -1.05
C LEU A 4 16.27 -12.40 -0.09
N THR A 5 16.65 -12.23 1.17
CA THR A 5 16.36 -13.17 2.24
C THR A 5 14.86 -13.16 2.50
N LYS A 6 14.23 -14.33 2.42
CA LYS A 6 12.80 -14.48 2.76
C LYS A 6 12.60 -14.16 4.24
N LEU A 7 11.70 -13.22 4.54
CA LEU A 7 11.29 -12.89 5.91
C LEU A 7 10.38 -13.98 6.45
N GLN A 8 10.66 -14.46 7.68
CA GLN A 8 9.76 -15.36 8.39
C GLN A 8 8.64 -14.56 9.06
N VAL A 9 7.39 -14.95 8.82
CA VAL A 9 6.19 -14.24 9.27
C VAL A 9 5.25 -15.23 9.96
N SER A 10 4.85 -14.93 11.20
CA SER A 10 3.94 -15.77 12.00
C SER A 10 2.48 -15.34 11.96
N LYS A 11 2.19 -14.11 11.50
CA LYS A 11 0.82 -13.59 11.40
C LYS A 11 0.06 -14.26 10.25
N LEU A 12 -1.22 -14.55 10.47
CA LEU A 12 -2.12 -15.20 9.51
C LEU A 12 -3.42 -14.39 9.37
N GLY A 13 -4.14 -14.61 8.26
CA GLY A 13 -5.49 -14.08 8.05
C GLY A 13 -5.56 -12.56 8.24
N MET A 14 -6.61 -12.11 8.93
CA MET A 14 -6.81 -10.69 9.23
C MET A 14 -5.68 -10.06 10.06
N ALA A 15 -4.97 -10.82 10.90
CA ALA A 15 -3.86 -10.27 11.68
C ALA A 15 -2.67 -9.88 10.77
N LEU A 16 -2.46 -10.64 9.69
CA LEU A 16 -1.49 -10.30 8.65
C LEU A 16 -1.96 -9.10 7.83
N LEU A 17 -3.24 -9.08 7.41
CA LEU A 17 -3.79 -8.00 6.59
C LEU A 17 -3.89 -6.65 7.31
N ARG A 18 -3.91 -6.65 8.65
CA ARG A 18 -3.91 -5.43 9.49
C ARG A 18 -2.52 -4.94 9.83
N ASP A 19 -1.46 -5.66 9.46
CA ASP A 19 -0.09 -5.22 9.66
C ASP A 19 0.40 -4.50 8.38
N PRO A 20 0.60 -3.17 8.41
CA PRO A 20 0.93 -2.40 7.22
C PRO A 20 2.29 -2.78 6.60
N LEU A 21 3.22 -3.29 7.42
CA LEU A 21 4.55 -3.72 6.98
C LEU A 21 4.51 -5.08 6.27
N LEU A 22 3.48 -5.89 6.53
CA LEU A 22 3.39 -7.24 5.98
C LEU A 22 2.31 -7.37 4.90
N ASN A 23 1.30 -6.49 4.94
CA ASN A 23 0.17 -6.57 4.04
C ASN A 23 0.54 -6.14 2.61
N LYS A 24 0.50 -7.11 1.69
CA LYS A 24 0.69 -6.88 0.25
C LYS A 24 -0.61 -6.58 -0.50
N GLY A 25 -1.75 -6.64 0.18
CA GLY A 25 -3.08 -6.53 -0.42
C GLY A 25 -3.27 -7.56 -1.55
N SER A 26 -3.73 -7.10 -2.71
CA SER A 26 -3.92 -7.97 -3.87
C SER A 26 -2.62 -8.57 -4.46
N ALA A 27 -1.44 -8.13 -4.03
CA ALA A 27 -0.17 -8.66 -4.52
C ALA A 27 0.23 -9.99 -3.85
N PHE A 28 -0.47 -10.44 -2.80
CA PHE A 28 -0.29 -11.80 -2.31
C PHE A 28 -0.58 -12.81 -3.43
N THR A 29 0.41 -13.64 -3.73
CA THR A 29 0.29 -14.76 -4.68
C THR A 29 -0.69 -15.82 -4.17
N PHE A 30 -1.16 -16.72 -5.03
CA PHE A 30 -2.04 -17.81 -4.58
C PHE A 30 -1.36 -18.68 -3.52
N GLU A 31 -0.08 -19.01 -3.69
CA GLU A 31 0.71 -19.77 -2.70
C GLU A 31 0.79 -19.04 -1.35
N GLU A 32 1.03 -17.73 -1.34
CA GLU A 32 1.01 -16.94 -0.10
C GLU A 32 -0.38 -16.90 0.52
N ARG A 33 -1.45 -16.84 -0.29
CA ARG A 33 -2.83 -16.86 0.22
C ARG A 33 -3.19 -18.21 0.85
N ASP A 34 -2.69 -19.32 0.32
CA ASP A 34 -2.79 -20.63 0.94
C ASP A 34 -2.05 -20.65 2.29
N ASN A 35 -0.76 -20.30 2.27
CA ASN A 35 0.12 -20.35 3.43
C ASN A 35 -0.33 -19.43 4.57
N PHE A 36 -0.84 -18.24 4.24
CA PHE A 36 -1.27 -17.23 5.21
C PHE A 36 -2.78 -17.23 5.49
N ARG A 37 -3.55 -18.17 4.94
CA ARG A 37 -5.01 -18.31 5.14
C ARG A 37 -5.79 -17.05 4.72
N LEU A 38 -5.54 -16.57 3.51
CA LEU A 38 -6.12 -15.33 2.98
C LEU A 38 -7.23 -15.56 1.95
N HIS A 39 -7.52 -16.81 1.60
CA HIS A 39 -8.62 -17.13 0.68
C HIS A 39 -9.96 -16.62 1.22
N GLY A 40 -10.72 -15.97 0.35
CA GLY A 40 -11.99 -15.31 0.70
C GLY A 40 -11.84 -13.93 1.36
N LEU A 41 -10.65 -13.55 1.83
CA LEU A 41 -10.40 -12.23 2.44
C LEU A 41 -9.92 -11.18 1.42
N LEU A 42 -9.46 -11.62 0.25
CA LEU A 42 -8.94 -10.76 -0.81
C LEU A 42 -9.68 -11.03 -2.13
N PRO A 43 -9.83 -10.02 -3.01
CA PRO A 43 -10.31 -10.22 -4.37
C PRO A 43 -9.47 -11.26 -5.11
N TYR A 44 -10.09 -12.05 -6.00
CA TYR A 44 -9.43 -13.15 -6.71
C TYR A 44 -8.19 -12.70 -7.52
N ARG A 45 -8.28 -11.54 -8.17
CA ARG A 45 -7.20 -11.02 -9.03
C ARG A 45 -5.95 -10.69 -8.22
N ILE A 46 -4.79 -11.13 -8.73
CA ILE A 46 -3.48 -10.69 -8.26
C ILE A 46 -3.10 -9.43 -9.04
N LEU A 47 -2.66 -8.39 -8.33
CA LEU A 47 -2.07 -7.19 -8.94
C LEU A 47 -0.68 -7.02 -8.37
N ASP A 48 0.32 -6.89 -9.23
CA ASP A 48 1.68 -6.54 -8.82
C ASP A 48 1.77 -5.10 -8.27
N MET A 49 2.95 -4.74 -7.77
CA MET A 49 3.20 -3.44 -7.14
C MET A 49 2.86 -2.27 -8.06
N GLU A 50 3.27 -2.34 -9.33
CA GLU A 50 3.04 -1.27 -10.31
C GLU A 50 1.54 -1.10 -10.62
N ALA A 51 0.82 -2.21 -10.85
CA ALA A 51 -0.62 -2.17 -11.10
C ALA A 51 -1.40 -1.66 -9.88
N GLN A 52 -0.97 -2.03 -8.66
CA GLN A 52 -1.54 -1.48 -7.43
C GLN A 52 -1.29 0.03 -7.33
N ALA A 53 -0.06 0.48 -7.57
CA ALA A 53 0.32 1.89 -7.49
C ALA A 53 -0.46 2.72 -8.51
N LYS A 54 -0.54 2.28 -9.77
CA LYS A 54 -1.33 2.94 -10.82
C LYS A 54 -2.80 3.10 -10.45
N ARG A 55 -3.40 2.07 -9.82
CA ARG A 55 -4.80 2.12 -9.36
C ARG A 55 -4.98 3.15 -8.24
N VAL A 56 -4.04 3.19 -7.30
CA VAL A 56 -4.07 4.15 -6.18
C VAL A 56 -3.84 5.57 -6.68
N TYR A 57 -2.84 5.78 -7.55
CA TYR A 57 -2.58 7.07 -8.18
C TYR A 57 -3.82 7.63 -8.87
N LYS A 58 -4.47 6.81 -9.71
CA LYS A 58 -5.72 7.21 -10.37
C LYS A 58 -6.80 7.64 -9.36
N ALA A 59 -6.94 6.93 -8.24
CA ALA A 59 -7.91 7.30 -7.21
C ALA A 59 -7.54 8.63 -6.54
N LEU A 60 -6.26 8.87 -6.25
CA LEU A 60 -5.77 10.12 -5.66
C LEU A 60 -6.00 11.32 -6.60
N THR A 61 -5.77 11.16 -7.90
CA THR A 61 -5.98 12.22 -8.89
C THR A 61 -7.45 12.60 -9.08
N LEU A 62 -8.38 11.78 -8.60
CA LEU A 62 -9.82 12.07 -8.61
C LEU A 62 -10.26 12.86 -7.36
N ASN A 63 -9.43 12.96 -6.33
CA ASN A 63 -9.72 13.78 -5.17
C ASN A 63 -9.55 15.26 -5.52
N GLU A 64 -10.57 16.06 -5.22
CA GLU A 64 -10.64 17.48 -5.61
C GLU A 64 -9.74 18.38 -4.77
N ASP A 65 -9.45 17.99 -3.53
CA ASP A 65 -8.69 18.79 -2.57
C ASP A 65 -7.54 18.01 -1.90
N ASP A 66 -6.61 18.77 -1.32
CA ASP A 66 -5.38 18.22 -0.75
C ASP A 66 -5.60 17.50 0.59
N LEU A 67 -6.63 17.88 1.35
CA LEU A 67 -7.00 17.15 2.57
C LEU A 67 -7.53 15.75 2.22
N SER A 68 -8.37 15.63 1.19
CA SER A 68 -8.85 14.33 0.71
C SER A 68 -7.71 13.44 0.19
N LYS A 69 -6.71 14.02 -0.50
CA LYS A 69 -5.49 13.31 -0.90
C LYS A 69 -4.68 12.88 0.31
N TYR A 70 -4.48 13.76 1.29
CA TYR A 70 -3.78 13.44 2.53
C TYR A 70 -4.44 12.26 3.28
N ILE A 71 -5.76 12.30 3.49
CA ILE A 71 -6.51 11.21 4.13
C ILE A 71 -6.33 9.89 3.37
N SER A 72 -6.37 9.94 2.04
CA SER A 72 -6.20 8.76 1.19
C SER A 72 -4.78 8.17 1.26
N LEU A 73 -3.76 9.03 1.32
CA LEU A 73 -2.36 8.66 1.49
C LEU A 73 -2.09 8.09 2.89
N ALA A 74 -2.62 8.71 3.94
CA ALA A 74 -2.54 8.18 5.31
C ALA A 74 -3.21 6.79 5.41
N ALA A 75 -4.42 6.64 4.86
CA ALA A 75 -5.12 5.36 4.82
C ALA A 75 -4.41 4.30 3.97
N LEU A 76 -3.60 4.71 3.00
CA LEU A 76 -2.73 3.80 2.25
C LEU A 76 -1.56 3.33 3.12
N GLN A 77 -0.88 4.26 3.80
CA GLN A 77 0.22 3.96 4.72
C GLN A 77 -0.22 2.99 5.81
N ASP A 78 -1.36 3.23 6.46
CA ASP A 78 -1.94 2.38 7.51
C ASP A 78 -2.38 0.99 7.01
N ARG A 79 -2.47 0.79 5.69
CA ARG A 79 -2.91 -0.47 5.11
C ARG A 79 -1.77 -1.26 4.48
N ASN A 80 -0.87 -0.60 3.77
CA ASN A 80 0.23 -1.20 3.02
C ASN A 80 1.35 -0.16 2.86
N GLU A 81 2.29 -0.21 3.79
CA GLU A 81 3.36 0.78 3.91
C GLU A 81 4.36 0.70 2.74
N HIS A 82 4.59 -0.51 2.22
CA HIS A 82 5.43 -0.69 1.03
C HIS A 82 4.85 -0.04 -0.22
N LEU A 83 3.54 -0.20 -0.45
CA LEU A 83 2.86 0.43 -1.58
C LEU A 83 2.81 1.96 -1.42
N TYR A 84 2.66 2.44 -0.18
CA TYR A 84 2.74 3.87 0.12
C TYR A 84 4.08 4.47 -0.29
N PHE A 85 5.20 3.91 0.18
CA PHE A 85 6.52 4.41 -0.18
C PHE A 85 6.85 4.22 -1.65
N TYR A 86 6.46 3.09 -2.25
CA TYR A 86 6.63 2.87 -3.68
C TYR A 86 5.92 3.95 -4.50
N LEU A 87 4.67 4.29 -4.17
CA LEU A 87 3.93 5.35 -4.84
C LEU A 87 4.59 6.72 -4.66
N LEU A 88 5.01 7.06 -3.43
CA LEU A 88 5.69 8.32 -3.15
C LEU A 88 6.99 8.46 -3.92
N GLU A 89 7.78 7.40 -4.04
CA GLU A 89 9.02 7.43 -4.81
C GLU A 89 8.78 7.76 -6.29
N GLN A 90 7.68 7.28 -6.87
CA GLN A 90 7.34 7.55 -8.27
C GLN A 90 6.75 8.95 -8.51
N HIS A 91 6.16 9.56 -7.48
CA HIS A 91 5.41 10.82 -7.58
C HIS A 91 5.81 11.81 -6.48
N LEU A 92 7.10 11.84 -6.13
CA LEU A 92 7.58 12.51 -4.94
C LEU A 92 7.28 14.01 -4.97
N GLU A 93 7.60 14.70 -6.06
CA GLU A 93 7.37 16.14 -6.19
C GLU A 93 5.87 16.51 -6.06
N GLU A 94 4.99 15.64 -6.54
CA GLU A 94 3.54 15.85 -6.50
C GLU A 94 2.97 15.65 -5.09
N PHE A 95 3.40 14.62 -4.37
CA PHE A 95 2.81 14.25 -3.07
C PHE A 95 3.59 14.71 -1.85
N LEU A 96 4.87 15.08 -1.97
CA LEU A 96 5.66 15.67 -0.89
C LEU A 96 4.95 16.86 -0.23
N PRO A 97 4.35 17.82 -0.98
CA PRO A 97 3.64 18.93 -0.35
C PRO A 97 2.35 18.52 0.36
N ILE A 98 1.82 17.33 0.08
CA ILE A 98 0.61 16.79 0.72
C ILE A 98 0.95 16.05 2.02
N VAL A 99 2.07 15.33 2.05
CA VAL A 99 2.43 14.44 3.18
C VAL A 99 3.36 15.07 4.21
N TYR A 100 4.20 16.04 3.82
CA TYR A 100 5.29 16.53 4.68
C TYR A 100 5.24 18.02 4.98
N THR A 101 4.82 18.84 4.02
CA THR A 101 4.48 20.21 4.35
C THR A 101 3.01 20.21 4.73
N PRO A 102 2.63 20.46 5.98
CA PRO A 102 1.45 21.28 6.14
C PRO A 102 1.65 22.51 5.23
N THR A 103 0.57 23.09 4.76
CA THR A 103 0.35 24.49 5.11
C THR A 103 0.80 24.71 6.58
N ILE A 104 2.11 24.84 6.82
CA ILE A 104 2.71 25.08 8.14
C ILE A 104 2.36 26.54 8.39
N GLY A 105 1.18 26.75 8.96
CA GLY A 105 0.54 28.06 9.08
C GLY A 105 -0.92 28.03 8.63
N LEU A 106 -1.77 27.37 9.41
CA LEU A 106 -3.11 27.91 9.70
C LEU A 106 -3.18 28.15 11.21
#